data_AF-M0CTS8-F1
#
_entry.id   AF-M0CTS8-F1
#
_cell.length_a   1.000
_cell.length_b   1.000
_cell.length_c   1.000
_cell.angle_alpha   90.00
_cell.angle_beta   90.00
_cell.angle_gamma   90.00
#
_symmetry.space_group_name_H-M   'P 1'
#
loop_
_entity.id
_entity.type
_entity.pdbx_description
1 polymer ?
#
loop_
_entity_poly.entity_id
_entity_poly.type
_entity_poly.pdbx_seq_one_letter_code
_entity_poly.pdbx_strand_id
1 'polypeptide(L)'
;MTSSDDGGYVHDPAAFDANGEEGTEEPAGGGGSLDPTHPDSVDREFDWRGWLLVGVIVFAFVIAPVAIYLVPPGGEGYRFALLILPLAPAVLLAITAVWATTRP
;
A
#
# COMPACT_ATOMS: atom_id res chain seq x y z
N MET A 1 12.56 38.28 43.02
CA MET A 1 12.71 37.38 41.86
C MET A 1 11.83 37.91 40.75
N THR A 2 12.42 38.48 39.71
CA THR A 2 11.70 38.97 38.53
C THR A 2 11.93 37.96 37.41
N SER A 3 10.85 37.50 36.78
CA SER A 3 10.90 36.61 35.63
C SER A 3 11.13 37.48 34.39
N SER A 4 12.30 37.37 33.77
CA SER A 4 12.55 37.90 32.42
C SER A 4 12.83 36.72 31.50
N ASP A 5 11.75 36.07 31.06
CA ASP A 5 11.76 35.22 29.87
C ASP A 5 10.78 35.86 28.89
N ASP A 6 11.25 36.93 28.25
CA ASP A 6 10.59 37.58 27.12
C ASP A 6 11.42 37.29 25.85
N GLY A 7 11.85 36.03 25.72
CA GLY A 7 12.52 35.48 24.56
C GLY A 7 11.51 34.81 23.64
N GLY A 8 10.60 35.61 23.08
CA GLY A 8 9.62 35.12 22.11
C GLY A 8 10.33 34.38 20.96
N TYR A 9 9.96 33.12 20.76
CA TYR A 9 10.52 32.29 19.70
C TYR A 9 10.08 32.84 18.34
N VAL A 10 10.95 33.57 17.66
CA VAL A 10 10.74 34.08 16.31
C VAL A 10 11.55 33.20 15.35
N HIS A 11 10.86 32.49 14.48
CA HIS A 11 11.51 31.79 13.36
C HIS A 11 12.08 32.83 12.39
N ASP A 12 13.40 32.89 12.30
CA ASP A 12 14.11 33.63 11.26
C ASP A 12 14.40 32.69 10.07
N PRO A 13 13.66 32.81 8.94
CA PRO A 13 13.90 31.97 7.76
C PRO A 13 15.25 32.25 7.09
N ALA A 14 15.88 33.41 7.33
CA ALA A 14 17.17 33.75 6.72
C ALA A 14 18.36 33.03 7.39
N ALA A 15 18.17 32.49 8.61
CA ALA A 15 19.20 31.71 9.30
C ALA A 15 19.56 30.40 8.58
N PHE A 16 18.65 29.89 7.74
CA PHE A 16 18.86 28.67 6.96
C PHE A 16 19.72 28.91 5.71
N ASP A 17 19.67 30.11 5.13
CA ASP A 17 20.41 30.43 3.91
C ASP A 17 21.88 30.80 4.19
N ALA A 18 22.20 31.27 5.41
CA ALA A 18 23.54 31.74 5.78
C ALA A 18 24.56 30.62 6.06
N ASN A 19 24.12 29.36 6.25
CA ASN A 19 24.99 28.21 6.51
C ASN A 19 25.00 27.20 5.35
N GLY A 20 24.74 27.66 4.12
CA GLY A 20 24.87 26.86 2.90
C GLY A 20 26.32 26.68 2.42
N GLU A 21 27.30 26.58 3.32
CA GLU A 21 28.67 26.24 2.94
C GLU A 21 28.90 24.73 3.09
N GLU A 22 29.08 24.11 1.93
CA GLU A 22 29.35 22.71 1.64
C GLU A 22 30.63 22.23 2.35
N GLY A 23 30.50 21.77 3.59
CA GLY A 23 31.55 21.09 4.33
C GLY A 23 31.78 19.68 3.78
N THR A 24 32.80 19.53 2.93
CA THR A 24 33.38 18.22 2.58
C THR A 24 34.11 17.66 3.81
N GLU A 25 33.41 16.90 4.65
CA GLU A 25 34.00 16.08 5.70
C GLU A 25 33.48 14.65 5.58
N GLU A 26 34.40 13.70 5.32
CA GLU A 26 34.13 12.26 5.35
C GLU A 26 33.45 11.86 6.68
N PRO A 27 32.34 11.09 6.66
CA PRO A 27 31.80 10.56 7.89
C PRO A 27 32.56 9.28 8.27
N ALA A 28 33.41 9.41 9.29
CA ALA A 28 33.74 8.30 10.17
C ALA A 28 32.44 7.73 10.76
N GLY A 29 32.33 6.40 10.78
CA GLY A 29 31.07 5.68 10.90
C GLY A 29 30.19 5.92 12.14
N GLY A 30 28.91 5.54 11.94
CA GLY A 30 27.83 5.47 12.94
C GLY A 30 26.91 6.67 12.86
N GLY A 31 25.66 6.60 12.40
CA GLY A 31 24.75 5.48 12.23
C GLY A 31 23.36 6.03 12.56
N GLY A 32 22.50 6.13 11.54
CA GLY A 32 21.09 6.53 11.70
C GLY A 32 20.76 7.85 11.03
N SER A 33 20.63 7.83 9.70
CA SER A 33 19.80 8.82 9.01
C SER A 33 18.37 8.72 9.58
N LEU A 34 17.93 9.73 10.31
CA LEU A 34 16.55 9.88 10.75
C LEU A 34 15.65 10.35 9.59
N ASP A 35 15.92 9.90 8.37
CA ASP A 35 14.89 9.96 7.33
C ASP A 35 13.89 8.87 7.72
N PRO A 36 12.63 9.20 8.04
CA PRO A 36 11.63 8.19 8.32
C PRO A 36 11.45 7.41 7.02
N THR A 37 12.13 6.25 6.92
CA THR A 37 12.06 5.34 5.79
C THR A 37 10.59 5.18 5.43
N HIS A 38 10.18 5.82 4.34
CA HIS A 38 8.79 5.85 3.93
C HIS A 38 8.37 4.38 3.76
N PRO A 39 7.22 3.91 4.28
CA PRO A 39 6.83 2.50 4.14
C PRO A 39 6.69 2.03 2.67
N ASP A 40 6.77 2.93 1.69
CA ASP A 40 6.88 2.63 0.26
C ASP A 40 8.33 2.47 -0.25
N SER A 41 9.37 2.83 0.51
CA SER A 41 10.79 2.66 0.16
C SER A 41 11.36 1.29 0.53
N VAL A 42 10.53 0.39 1.07
CA VAL A 42 10.83 -1.04 1.13
C VAL A 42 10.34 -1.61 -0.20
N ASP A 43 11.25 -2.05 -1.07
CA ASP A 43 10.94 -2.63 -2.38
C ASP A 43 9.85 -3.70 -2.26
N ARG A 44 8.59 -3.31 -2.46
CA ARG A 44 7.46 -4.23 -2.55
C ARG A 44 7.46 -4.82 -3.95
N GLU A 45 8.28 -5.84 -4.13
CA GLU A 45 8.25 -6.64 -5.35
C GLU A 45 6.86 -7.26 -5.54
N PHE A 46 6.39 -7.29 -6.78
CA PHE A 46 5.10 -7.88 -7.14
C PHE A 46 5.21 -9.41 -7.06
N ASP A 47 5.03 -9.93 -5.86
CA ASP A 47 5.21 -11.35 -5.54
C ASP A 47 3.98 -12.18 -5.97
N TRP A 48 4.02 -13.49 -5.70
CA TRP A 48 2.97 -14.46 -5.98
C TRP A 48 1.60 -14.04 -5.42
N ARG A 49 1.57 -13.28 -4.31
CA ARG A 49 0.34 -12.68 -3.76
C ARG A 49 -0.31 -11.68 -4.73
N GLY A 50 0.50 -10.86 -5.39
CA GLY A 50 0.04 -9.91 -6.42
C GLY A 50 -0.49 -10.66 -7.64
N TRP A 51 0.18 -11.72 -8.07
CA TRP A 51 -0.29 -12.57 -9.16
C TRP A 51 -1.60 -13.30 -8.85
N LEU A 52 -1.80 -13.74 -7.61
CA LEU A 52 -3.07 -14.32 -7.16
C LEU A 52 -4.21 -13.30 -7.29
N LEU A 53 -4.00 -12.06 -6.84
CA LEU A 53 -4.97 -10.97 -6.99
C LEU A 53 -5.34 -10.74 -8.47
N VAL A 54 -4.34 -10.69 -9.35
CA VAL A 54 -4.57 -10.58 -10.80
C VAL A 54 -5.37 -11.77 -11.32
N GLY A 55 -5.05 -12.99 -10.89
CA GLY A 55 -5.80 -14.20 -11.25
C GLY A 55 -7.28 -14.13 -10.84
N VAL A 56 -7.57 -13.60 -9.64
CA VAL A 56 -8.94 -13.39 -9.15
C VAL A 56 -9.69 -12.36 -10.01
N ILE A 57 -9.02 -11.28 -10.41
CA ILE A 57 -9.60 -10.26 -11.30
C ILE A 57 -9.92 -10.85 -12.67
N VAL A 58 -8.98 -11.59 -13.28
CA VAL A 58 -9.21 -12.26 -14.57
C VAL A 58 -10.37 -13.26 -14.47
N PHE A 59 -10.44 -14.03 -13.39
CA PHE A 59 -11.55 -14.92 -13.15
C PHE A 59 -12.90 -14.18 -13.08
N ALA A 60 -12.96 -13.08 -12.33
CA ALA A 60 -14.17 -12.29 -12.10
C ALA A 60 -14.72 -11.63 -13.37
N PHE A 61 -13.84 -11.02 -14.17
CA PHE A 61 -14.26 -10.16 -15.29
C PHE A 61 -14.18 -10.83 -16.66
N VAL A 62 -13.43 -11.92 -16.79
CA VAL A 62 -13.25 -12.60 -18.08
C VAL A 62 -13.84 -14.00 -18.04
N ILE A 63 -13.35 -14.86 -17.14
CA ILE A 63 -13.75 -16.27 -17.12
C ILE A 63 -15.23 -16.40 -16.75
N ALA A 64 -15.67 -15.68 -15.72
CA ALA A 64 -17.03 -15.74 -15.24
C ALA A 64 -18.07 -15.31 -16.31
N PRO A 65 -17.95 -14.14 -16.96
CA PRO A 65 -18.87 -13.75 -18.03
C PRO A 65 -18.83 -14.68 -19.24
N VAL A 66 -17.62 -15.10 -19.67
CA VAL A 66 -17.46 -16.01 -20.81
C VAL A 66 -18.10 -17.37 -20.53
N ALA A 67 -17.96 -17.90 -19.32
CA ALA A 67 -18.57 -19.16 -18.93
C ALA A 67 -20.11 -19.08 -18.98
N ILE A 68 -20.71 -18.01 -18.44
CA ILE A 68 -22.17 -17.79 -18.51
C ILE A 68 -22.64 -17.66 -19.95
N TYR A 69 -21.86 -17.00 -20.80
CA TYR A 69 -22.21 -16.80 -22.20
C TYR A 69 -22.14 -18.10 -23.02
N LEU A 70 -21.07 -18.88 -22.87
CA LEU A 70 -20.85 -20.12 -23.63
C LEU A 70 -21.70 -21.29 -23.12
N VAL A 71 -22.01 -21.30 -21.82
CA VAL A 71 -22.83 -22.33 -21.17
C VAL A 71 -23.98 -21.66 -20.43
N PRO A 72 -24.99 -21.17 -21.16
CA PRO A 72 -26.09 -20.43 -20.57
C PRO A 72 -26.85 -21.32 -19.58
N PRO A 73 -26.91 -20.95 -18.29
CA PRO A 73 -27.69 -21.72 -17.33
C PRO A 73 -29.18 -21.56 -17.64
N GLY A 74 -29.95 -22.64 -17.55
CA GLY A 74 -31.40 -22.57 -17.74
C GLY A 74 -32.09 -21.84 -16.58
N GLY A 75 -33.22 -21.18 -16.83
CA GLY A 75 -34.16 -20.64 -15.83
C GLY A 75 -33.53 -20.10 -14.53
N GLU A 76 -33.84 -20.74 -13.40
CA GLU A 76 -33.34 -20.39 -12.06
C GLU A 76 -31.81 -20.40 -11.93
N GLY A 77 -31.10 -21.12 -12.80
CA GLY A 77 -29.64 -21.21 -12.81
C GLY A 77 -28.96 -19.86 -13.09
N TYR A 78 -29.62 -18.94 -13.79
CA TYR A 78 -29.09 -17.58 -13.98
C TYR A 78 -28.94 -16.83 -12.67
N ARG A 79 -29.88 -16.99 -11.73
CA ARG A 79 -29.80 -16.32 -10.42
C ARG A 79 -28.57 -16.78 -9.65
N PHE A 80 -28.31 -18.09 -9.66
CA PHE A 80 -27.13 -18.65 -8.99
C PHE A 80 -25.83 -18.28 -9.71
N ALA A 81 -25.79 -18.28 -11.04
CA ALA A 81 -24.59 -17.90 -11.79
C ALA A 81 -24.25 -16.42 -11.60
N LEU A 82 -25.24 -15.53 -11.63
CA LEU A 82 -25.06 -14.10 -11.38
C LEU A 82 -24.70 -13.78 -9.93
N LEU A 83 -24.84 -14.73 -9.01
CA LEU A 83 -24.58 -14.51 -7.59
C LEU A 83 -23.30 -15.21 -7.15
N ILE A 84 -23.14 -16.51 -7.40
CA ILE A 84 -21.99 -17.31 -6.97
C ILE A 84 -20.73 -16.95 -7.75
N LEU A 85 -20.84 -16.78 -9.07
CA LEU A 85 -19.68 -16.57 -9.93
C LEU A 85 -18.97 -15.23 -9.66
N PRO A 86 -19.66 -14.10 -9.42
CA PRO A 86 -19.03 -12.88 -8.93
C PRO A 86 -18.77 -12.86 -7.40
N LEU A 87 -19.42 -13.72 -6.61
CA LEU A 87 -19.15 -13.84 -5.17
C LEU A 87 -17.83 -14.60 -4.90
N ALA A 88 -17.52 -15.60 -5.71
CA ALA A 88 -16.28 -16.38 -5.61
C ALA A 88 -15.00 -15.50 -5.54
N PRO A 89 -14.78 -14.52 -6.44
CA PRO A 89 -13.62 -13.64 -6.32
C PRO A 89 -13.65 -12.79 -5.05
N ALA A 90 -14.81 -12.31 -4.61
CA ALA A 90 -14.93 -11.54 -3.36
C ALA A 90 -14.53 -12.37 -2.13
N VAL A 91 -14.92 -13.65 -2.08
CA VAL A 91 -14.52 -14.57 -1.01
C VAL A 91 -13.01 -14.82 -1.03
N LEU A 92 -12.42 -15.02 -2.21
CA LEU A 92 -10.97 -15.15 -2.35
C LEU A 92 -10.23 -13.90 -1.89
N LEU A 93 -10.73 -12.70 -2.21
CA LEU A 93 -10.18 -11.45 -1.70
C LEU A 93 -10.30 -11.32 -0.19
N ALA A 94 -11.43 -11.70 0.40
CA ALA A 94 -11.60 -11.70 1.85
C ALA A 94 -10.59 -12.63 2.54
N ILE A 95 -10.43 -13.86 2.05
CA ILE A 95 -9.47 -14.84 2.60
C ILE A 95 -8.03 -14.33 2.46
N THR A 96 -7.67 -13.83 1.28
CA THR A 96 -6.31 -13.32 1.02
C THR A 96 -6.00 -12.08 1.85
N ALA A 97 -6.97 -11.21 2.08
CA ALA A 97 -6.82 -10.06 2.97
C ALA A 97 -6.59 -10.50 4.43
N VAL A 98 -7.37 -11.47 4.93
CA VAL A 98 -7.15 -12.05 6.28
C VAL A 98 -5.73 -12.61 6.37
N TRP A 99 -5.34 -13.44 5.40
CA TRP A 99 -4.00 -14.05 5.38
C TRP A 99 -2.86 -13.02 5.22
N ALA A 100 -3.10 -11.89 4.54
CA ALA A 100 -2.15 -10.79 4.43
C ALA A 100 -1.86 -10.12 5.79
N THR A 101 -2.87 -10.05 6.65
CA THR A 101 -2.74 -9.45 7.98
C THR A 101 -2.20 -10.41 9.04
N THR A 102 -2.41 -11.72 8.89
CA THR A 102 -1.82 -12.73 9.77
C THR A 102 -0.35 -12.95 9.39
N ARG A 103 0.55 -12.20 10.03
CA ARG A 103 1.99 -12.50 10.03
C ARG A 103 2.23 -13.69 10.98
N PRO A 104 2.95 -14.76 10.58
CA PRO A 104 3.50 -15.70 11.56
C PRO A 104 4.52 -15.01 12.48
#